data_AF-A0A9E0BEP6-F1
#
_entry.id   AF-A0A9E0BEP6-F1
#
_cell.length_a   1.000
_cell.length_b   1.000
_cell.length_c   1.000
_cell.angle_alpha   90.00
_cell.angle_beta   90.00
_cell.angle_gamma   90.00
#
_symmetry.space_group_name_H-M   'P 1'
#
loop_
_entity.id
_entity.type
_entity.pdbx_description
1 polymer ?
#
loop_
_entity_poly.entity_id
_entity_poly.type
_entity_poly.pdbx_seq_one_letter_code
_entity_poly.pdbx_strand_id
1 'polypeptide(L)'
;MRELYLECYSGISGDMSVAALLDAGADKEYLLKTLATMPLTGYEVKITRVKKNGIDSCDFNVVLDSGHENHDHDMEYLYGHLNGEGHTHNFENVHSHTHSAHHSHRGLKEIYSIIEQTQLTGNAEKLAKKIFRILAEAEAKAHAT
;
A
#
# COMPACT_ATOMS: atom_id res chain seq x y z
N MET A 1 8.36 -19.74 25.72
CA MET A 1 9.13 -18.97 24.72
C MET A 1 8.26 -17.76 24.34
N ARG A 2 8.76 -16.52 24.42
CA ARG A 2 8.03 -15.28 24.07
C ARG A 2 8.75 -14.48 22.98
N GLU A 3 9.56 -15.16 22.19
CA GLU A 3 10.41 -14.55 21.17
C GLU A 3 9.86 -14.98 19.80
N LEU A 4 9.65 -14.00 18.92
CA LEU A 4 9.31 -14.20 17.53
C LEU A 4 10.55 -13.85 16.69
N TYR A 5 10.99 -14.79 15.86
CA TYR A 5 12.10 -14.59 14.94
C TYR A 5 11.56 -14.47 13.52
N LEU A 6 11.93 -13.38 12.84
CA LEU A 6 11.53 -13.09 11.46
C LEU A 6 12.77 -13.11 10.58
N GLU A 7 12.88 -14.13 9.73
CA GLU A 7 13.90 -14.20 8.68
C GLU A 7 13.36 -13.53 7.41
N CYS A 8 13.63 -12.24 7.26
CA CYS A 8 13.14 -11.43 6.14
C CYS A 8 14.28 -11.00 5.21
N TYR A 9 15.08 -11.96 4.71
CA TYR A 9 16.25 -11.67 3.87
C TYR A 9 15.92 -10.77 2.66
N SER A 10 14.78 -11.01 2.00
CA SER A 10 14.28 -10.21 0.87
C SER A 10 13.17 -9.23 1.27
N GLY A 11 12.98 -8.97 2.56
CA GLY A 11 11.84 -8.22 3.09
C GLY A 11 10.56 -9.05 3.23
N ILE A 12 9.56 -8.44 3.86
CA ILE A 12 8.21 -8.96 4.04
C ILE A 12 7.22 -7.81 3.86
N SER A 13 6.14 -8.02 3.13
CA SER A 13 5.08 -7.01 2.99
C SER A 13 4.25 -6.89 4.26
N GLY A 14 3.57 -5.77 4.43
CA GLY A 14 2.81 -5.47 5.65
C GLY A 14 1.65 -6.45 5.88
N ASP A 15 0.94 -6.81 4.82
CA ASP A 15 -0.14 -7.79 4.84
C ASP A 15 0.34 -9.20 5.22
N MET A 16 1.45 -9.67 4.64
CA MET A 16 2.10 -10.93 5.00
C MET A 16 2.54 -10.92 6.47
N SER A 17 3.05 -9.80 6.96
CA SER A 17 3.44 -9.64 8.37
C SER A 17 2.23 -9.75 9.31
N VAL A 18 1.12 -9.10 8.96
CA VAL A 18 -0.13 -9.18 9.74
C VAL A 18 -0.70 -10.59 9.71
N ALA A 19 -0.74 -11.22 8.54
CA ALA A 19 -1.21 -12.60 8.39
C ALA A 19 -0.40 -13.59 9.25
N ALA A 20 0.94 -13.46 9.24
CA ALA A 20 1.82 -14.29 10.06
C ALA A 20 1.58 -14.12 11.56
N LEU A 21 1.36 -12.88 12.03
CA LEU A 21 1.05 -12.60 13.44
C LEU A 21 -0.31 -13.15 13.85
N LEU A 22 -1.32 -13.06 12.98
CA LEU A 22 -2.63 -13.67 13.20
C LEU A 22 -2.51 -15.20 13.32
N ASP A 23 -1.71 -15.83 12.45
CA ASP A 23 -1.44 -17.27 12.53
C ASP A 23 -0.66 -17.68 13.79
N ALA A 24 0.19 -16.79 14.30
CA ALA A 24 0.86 -16.98 15.57
C ALA A 24 -0.06 -16.80 16.80
N GLY A 25 -1.33 -16.43 16.60
CA GLY A 25 -2.34 -16.30 17.66
C GLY A 25 -2.65 -14.87 18.10
N ALA A 26 -2.29 -13.85 17.31
CA ALA A 26 -2.73 -12.48 17.58
C ALA A 26 -4.26 -12.35 17.50
N ASP A 27 -4.82 -11.43 18.29
CA ASP A 27 -6.26 -11.24 18.40
C ASP A 27 -6.84 -10.56 17.14
N LYS A 28 -7.54 -11.36 16.33
CA LYS A 28 -8.25 -10.90 15.12
C LYS A 28 -9.37 -9.90 15.44
N GLU A 29 -10.11 -10.11 16.51
CA GLU A 29 -11.26 -9.25 16.85
C GLU A 29 -10.75 -7.88 17.30
N TYR A 30 -9.70 -7.85 18.11
CA TYR A 30 -9.02 -6.61 18.48
C TYR A 30 -8.53 -5.85 17.24
N LEU A 31 -7.86 -6.53 16.30
CA LEU A 31 -7.39 -5.92 15.06
C LEU A 31 -8.53 -5.29 14.26
N LEU A 32 -9.62 -6.03 14.01
CA LEU A 32 -10.76 -5.54 13.24
C LEU A 32 -11.47 -4.37 13.92
N LYS A 33 -11.63 -4.42 15.25
CA LYS A 33 -12.19 -3.30 16.03
C LYS A 33 -11.33 -2.05 15.92
N THR A 34 -10.01 -2.19 16.02
CA THR A 34 -9.09 -1.06 15.86
C THR A 34 -9.16 -0.47 14.45
N LEU A 35 -9.13 -1.31 13.41
CA LEU A 35 -9.21 -0.84 12.01
C LEU A 35 -10.53 -0.12 11.71
N ALA A 36 -11.64 -0.56 12.30
CA ALA A 36 -12.94 0.12 12.17
C ALA A 36 -12.98 1.55 12.75
N THR A 37 -12.02 1.91 13.62
CA THR A 37 -11.91 3.28 14.17
C THR A 37 -11.10 4.22 13.29
N MET A 38 -10.41 3.68 12.28
CA MET A 38 -9.56 4.47 11.39
C MET A 38 -10.44 5.35 10.49
N PRO A 39 -10.14 6.66 10.33
CA PRO A 39 -10.93 7.57 9.51
C PRO A 39 -10.61 7.41 8.02
N LEU A 40 -10.69 6.18 7.52
CA LEU A 40 -10.45 5.82 6.13
C LEU A 40 -11.68 5.12 5.56
N THR A 41 -11.94 5.38 4.29
CA THR A 41 -12.97 4.71 3.50
C THR A 41 -12.33 4.08 2.26
N GLY A 42 -13.10 3.28 1.53
CA GLY A 42 -12.66 2.68 0.27
C GLY A 42 -11.74 1.48 0.41
N TYR A 43 -11.75 0.81 1.57
CA TYR A 43 -11.09 -0.47 1.74
C TYR A 43 -11.94 -1.46 2.54
N GLU A 44 -11.76 -2.74 2.27
CA GLU A 44 -12.26 -3.89 3.01
C GLU A 44 -11.09 -4.80 3.36
N VAL A 45 -11.12 -5.43 4.55
CA VAL A 45 -10.14 -6.44 4.93
C VAL A 45 -10.76 -7.82 4.90
N LYS A 46 -10.15 -8.72 4.12
CA LYS A 46 -10.54 -10.13 4.03
C LYS A 46 -9.46 -10.98 4.69
N ILE A 47 -9.83 -11.68 5.76
CA ILE A 47 -8.94 -12.60 6.48
C ILE A 47 -9.39 -14.03 6.20
N THR A 48 -8.62 -14.77 5.41
CA THR A 48 -8.97 -16.12 4.94
C THR A 48 -7.84 -17.12 5.21
N ARG A 49 -8.08 -18.40 4.88
CA ARG A 49 -7.04 -19.44 4.84
C ARG A 49 -6.77 -19.78 3.39
N VAL A 50 -5.49 -19.83 3.03
CA VAL A 50 -5.03 -20.21 1.69
C VAL A 50 -4.11 -21.41 1.80
N LYS A 51 -4.27 -22.36 0.87
CA LYS A 51 -3.34 -23.47 0.70
C LYS A 51 -2.56 -23.30 -0.60
N LYS A 52 -1.25 -23.05 -0.51
CA LYS A 52 -0.35 -22.91 -1.66
C LYS A 52 0.79 -23.90 -1.51
N ASN A 53 1.03 -24.73 -2.54
CA ASN A 53 2.10 -25.74 -2.55
C ASN A 53 2.11 -26.65 -1.30
N GLY A 54 0.93 -26.99 -0.77
CA GLY A 54 0.77 -27.84 0.42
C GLY A 54 0.90 -27.11 1.76
N ILE A 55 1.25 -25.83 1.76
CA ILE A 55 1.34 -24.99 2.97
C ILE A 55 -0.02 -24.31 3.19
N ASP A 56 -0.56 -24.46 4.40
CA ASP A 56 -1.80 -23.81 4.84
C ASP A 56 -1.45 -22.60 5.71
N SER A 57 -1.89 -21.40 5.31
CA SER A 57 -1.52 -20.13 5.94
C SER A 57 -2.69 -19.15 5.97
N CYS A 58 -2.66 -18.22 6.92
CA CYS A 58 -3.55 -17.08 6.92
C CYS A 58 -3.20 -16.15 5.77
N ASP A 59 -4.23 -15.57 5.17
CA ASP A 59 -4.15 -14.54 4.16
C ASP A 59 -4.89 -13.32 4.70
N PHE A 60 -4.18 -12.19 4.79
CA PHE A 60 -4.73 -10.89 5.15
C PHE A 60 -4.74 -10.04 3.88
N ASN A 61 -5.90 -9.84 3.28
CA ASN A 61 -6.02 -9.12 2.02
C ASN A 61 -6.75 -7.79 2.23
N VAL A 62 -6.14 -6.70 1.77
CA VAL A 62 -6.74 -5.35 1.75
C VAL A 62 -7.30 -5.10 0.35
N VAL A 63 -8.61 -5.14 0.24
CA VAL A 63 -9.33 -4.93 -1.03
C VAL A 63 -9.79 -3.49 -1.09
N LEU A 64 -9.34 -2.75 -2.11
CA LEU A 64 -9.77 -1.37 -2.34
C LEU A 64 -11.04 -1.35 -3.20
N ASP A 65 -11.89 -0.34 -3.02
CA ASP A 65 -13.01 -0.12 -3.94
C ASP A 65 -12.53 0.46 -5.29
N SER A 66 -13.38 0.42 -6.31
CA SER A 66 -13.04 0.88 -7.66
C SER A 66 -12.65 2.36 -7.77
N GLY A 67 -13.01 3.19 -6.77
CA GLY A 67 -12.60 4.60 -6.71
C GLY A 67 -11.22 4.81 -6.08
N HIS A 68 -10.68 3.77 -5.45
CA HIS A 68 -9.41 3.77 -4.73
C HIS A 68 -8.45 2.68 -5.25
N GLU A 69 -8.79 1.98 -6.33
CA GLU A 69 -7.87 1.06 -6.99
C GLU A 69 -6.61 1.80 -7.46
N ASN A 70 -5.44 1.23 -7.20
CA ASN A 70 -4.17 1.79 -7.64
C ASN A 70 -4.08 1.64 -9.17
N HIS A 71 -4.38 2.71 -9.91
CA HIS A 71 -4.14 2.80 -11.35
C HIS A 71 -2.63 3.02 -11.66
N ASP A 72 -1.73 2.29 -11.01
CA ASP A 72 -0.26 2.36 -11.24
C ASP A 72 0.18 1.50 -12.45
N HIS A 73 -0.74 1.20 -13.37
CA HIS A 73 -0.53 0.31 -14.51
C HIS A 73 -0.98 0.90 -15.84
N ASP A 74 -0.74 2.19 -16.10
CA ASP A 74 -0.47 2.58 -17.48
C ASP A 74 0.96 2.18 -17.85
N MET A 75 1.15 0.88 -18.11
CA MET A 75 2.31 0.35 -18.83
C MET A 75 2.42 0.89 -20.27
N GLU A 76 1.75 2.00 -20.59
CA GLU A 76 1.78 2.70 -21.87
C GLU A 76 3.21 3.14 -22.21
N TYR A 77 4.05 3.44 -21.22
CA TYR A 77 5.48 3.71 -21.45
C TYR A 77 6.26 2.47 -21.95
N LEU A 78 5.81 1.24 -21.65
CA LEU A 78 6.49 0.01 -22.09
C LEU A 78 6.19 -0.30 -23.58
N TYR A 79 5.01 0.09 -24.07
CA TYR A 79 4.69 0.09 -25.50
C TYR A 79 5.20 1.39 -26.12
N GLY A 80 6.51 1.57 -26.11
CA GLY A 80 7.16 2.55 -27.00
C GLY A 80 6.57 2.36 -28.39
N HIS A 81 5.97 3.42 -28.94
CA HIS A 81 5.20 3.39 -30.17
C HIS A 81 6.01 2.65 -31.24
N LEU A 82 5.65 1.38 -31.52
CA LEU A 82 6.08 0.67 -32.71
C LEU A 82 5.28 1.28 -33.87
N ASN A 83 5.65 2.50 -34.22
CA ASN A 83 5.22 3.16 -35.44
C ASN A 83 5.87 2.39 -36.59
N GLY A 84 5.18 1.34 -37.04
CA GLY A 84 5.42 0.77 -38.36
C GLY A 84 5.36 1.89 -39.39
N GLU A 85 6.47 2.05 -40.11
CA GLU A 85 6.70 3.11 -41.09
C GLU A 85 5.61 3.12 -42.15
N GLY A 86 4.82 4.19 -42.18
CA GLY A 86 3.75 4.40 -43.13
C GLY A 86 3.27 5.84 -43.15
N HIS A 87 3.99 6.65 -43.93
CA HIS A 87 3.56 7.93 -44.52
C HIS A 87 3.80 9.24 -43.75
N THR A 88 4.43 10.15 -44.51
CA THR A 88 4.72 11.55 -44.26
C THR A 88 3.44 12.40 -44.20
N HIS A 89 3.38 13.39 -43.30
CA HIS A 89 3.21 14.83 -43.58
C HIS A 89 2.74 15.64 -42.35
N ASN A 90 3.60 16.59 -41.95
CA ASN A 90 3.32 17.99 -41.60
C ASN A 90 2.22 18.37 -40.56
N PHE A 91 2.72 18.85 -39.40
CA PHE A 91 2.21 19.90 -38.49
C PHE A 91 0.79 19.89 -37.91
N GLU A 92 0.78 20.00 -36.57
CA GLU A 92 -0.28 20.47 -35.67
C GLU A 92 -1.41 19.50 -35.29
N ASN A 93 -1.06 18.50 -34.47
CA ASN A 93 -1.89 18.11 -33.33
C ASN A 93 -0.98 17.78 -32.15
N VAL A 94 -0.67 18.81 -31.34
CA VAL A 94 -0.16 18.61 -29.98
C VAL A 94 -1.33 18.06 -29.18
N HIS A 95 -1.51 16.76 -29.20
CA HIS A 95 -2.35 16.09 -28.22
C HIS A 95 -1.63 16.13 -26.87
N SER A 96 -1.76 17.27 -26.20
CA SER A 96 -1.51 17.43 -24.77
C SER A 96 -2.56 16.60 -24.03
N HIS A 97 -2.30 15.31 -23.86
CA HIS A 97 -3.05 14.52 -22.91
C HIS A 97 -2.57 14.93 -21.51
N THR A 98 -3.26 15.89 -20.92
CA THR A 98 -3.22 16.14 -19.48
C THR A 98 -3.79 14.91 -18.78
N HIS A 99 -2.92 13.97 -18.43
CA HIS A 99 -3.24 12.91 -17.49
C HIS A 99 -3.38 13.54 -16.10
N SER A 100 -4.53 14.16 -15.85
CA SER A 100 -4.98 14.48 -14.49
C SER A 100 -5.53 13.21 -13.84
N ALA A 101 -4.72 12.16 -13.78
CA ALA A 101 -4.87 11.21 -12.69
C ALA A 101 -4.45 11.97 -11.44
N HIS A 102 -5.43 12.52 -10.73
CA HIS A 102 -5.23 13.14 -9.42
C HIS A 102 -4.80 12.02 -8.46
N HIS A 103 -3.52 11.65 -8.49
CA HIS A 103 -2.94 10.80 -7.46
C HIS A 103 -3.03 11.60 -6.16
N SER A 104 -3.95 11.19 -5.30
CA SER A 104 -4.12 11.80 -3.98
C SER A 104 -2.99 11.31 -3.08
N HIS A 105 -1.80 11.87 -3.25
CA HIS A 105 -0.68 11.63 -2.33
C HIS A 105 -1.04 12.21 -0.97
N ARG A 106 -1.12 11.36 0.06
CA ARG A 106 -1.24 11.82 1.43
C ARG A 106 0.11 12.22 1.96
N GLY A 107 0.25 13.47 2.39
CA GLY A 107 1.47 13.94 3.03
C GLY A 107 1.65 13.34 4.43
N LEU A 108 2.88 13.37 4.98
CA LEU A 108 3.18 12.86 6.32
C LEU A 108 2.26 13.44 7.41
N LYS A 109 1.90 14.73 7.30
CA LYS A 109 1.00 15.40 8.24
C LYS A 109 -0.41 14.79 8.24
N GLU A 110 -0.93 14.45 7.08
CA GLU A 110 -2.26 13.83 6.93
C GLU A 110 -2.23 12.40 7.45
N ILE A 111 -1.16 11.65 7.15
CA ILE A 111 -0.94 10.30 7.68
C ILE A 111 -0.92 10.32 9.21
N TYR A 112 -0.22 11.28 9.82
CA TYR A 112 -0.20 11.42 11.28
C TYR A 112 -1.59 11.73 11.84
N SER A 113 -2.35 12.59 11.17
CA SER A 113 -3.72 12.89 11.59
C SER A 113 -4.63 11.66 11.54
N ILE A 114 -4.48 10.80 10.54
CA ILE A 114 -5.22 9.52 10.45
C ILE A 114 -4.83 8.60 11.61
N ILE A 115 -3.52 8.47 11.88
CA ILE A 115 -3.00 7.62 12.98
C ILE A 115 -3.52 8.11 14.34
N GLU A 116 -3.51 9.42 14.59
CA GLU A 116 -3.97 10.04 15.83
C GLU A 116 -5.47 9.90 16.08
N GLN A 117 -6.26 9.81 15.01
CA GLN A 117 -7.70 9.58 15.08
C GLN A 117 -8.07 8.10 15.19
N THR A 118 -7.11 7.19 15.03
CA THR A 118 -7.32 5.74 15.16
C THR A 118 -7.10 5.31 16.61
N GLN A 119 -7.95 4.44 17.15
CA GLN A 119 -7.84 3.94 18.53
C GLN A 119 -6.74 2.88 18.68
N LEU A 120 -5.49 3.32 18.53
CA LEU A 120 -4.28 2.51 18.69
C LEU A 120 -3.83 2.46 20.15
N THR A 121 -3.04 1.44 20.50
CA THR A 121 -2.25 1.50 21.74
C THR A 121 -1.17 2.57 21.60
N GLY A 122 -0.75 3.18 22.72
CA GLY A 122 0.30 4.21 22.68
C GLY A 122 1.63 3.72 22.08
N ASN A 123 1.94 2.42 22.19
CA ASN A 123 3.12 1.84 21.53
C ASN A 123 2.90 1.66 20.02
N ALA A 124 1.71 1.22 19.60
CA ALA A 124 1.38 1.06 18.18
C ALA A 124 1.36 2.42 17.46
N GLU A 125 0.81 3.46 18.08
CA GLU A 125 0.81 4.83 17.52
C GLU A 125 2.24 5.35 17.33
N LYS A 126 3.08 5.23 18.36
CA LYS A 126 4.50 5.65 18.29
C LYS A 126 5.27 4.88 17.22
N LEU A 127 5.03 3.57 17.11
CA LEU A 127 5.67 2.73 16.11
C LEU A 127 5.24 3.12 14.70
N ALA A 128 3.93 3.30 14.46
CA ALA A 128 3.38 3.71 13.18
C ALA A 128 3.94 5.06 12.72
N LYS A 129 3.94 6.08 13.59
CA LYS A 129 4.54 7.39 13.30
C LYS A 129 6.03 7.27 12.99
N LYS A 130 6.77 6.44 13.74
CA LYS A 130 8.20 6.21 13.47
C LYS A 130 8.44 5.58 12.10
N ILE A 131 7.62 4.60 11.69
CA ILE A 131 7.72 3.96 10.38
C ILE A 131 7.50 4.99 9.27
N PHE A 132 6.39 5.74 9.30
CA PHE A 132 6.10 6.74 8.27
C PHE A 132 7.11 7.89 8.23
N ARG A 133 7.67 8.29 9.38
CA ARG A 133 8.76 9.26 9.41
C ARG A 133 9.98 8.76 8.65
N ILE A 134 10.39 7.51 8.88
CA ILE A 134 11.55 6.91 8.20
C ILE A 134 11.31 6.83 6.69
N LEU A 135 10.08 6.47 6.28
CA LEU A 135 9.71 6.46 4.86
C LEU A 135 9.77 7.85 4.25
N ALA A 136 9.18 8.85 4.90
CA ALA A 136 9.21 10.24 4.43
C ALA A 136 10.65 10.80 4.34
N GLU A 137 11.51 10.50 5.31
CA GLU A 137 12.94 10.87 5.27
C GLU A 137 13.68 10.19 4.11
N ALA A 138 13.37 8.93 3.82
CA ALA A 138 13.95 8.19 2.71
C ALA A 138 13.48 8.75 1.35
N GLU A 139 12.19 9.02 1.20
CA GLU A 139 11.62 9.64 -0.02
C GLU A 139 12.20 11.03 -0.25
N ALA A 140 12.25 11.89 0.78
CA ALA A 140 12.84 13.22 0.71
C ALA A 140 14.29 13.17 0.19
N LYS A 141 15.08 12.23 0.72
CA LYS A 141 16.46 12.00 0.26
C LYS A 141 16.54 11.50 -1.18
N ALA A 142 15.64 10.61 -1.60
CA ALA A 142 15.61 10.09 -2.97
C ALA A 142 15.22 11.16 -3.99
N HIS A 143 14.32 12.07 -3.60
CA HIS A 143 13.81 13.15 -4.44
C HIS A 143 14.58 14.48 -4.30
N ALA A 144 15.63 14.52 -3.47
CA ALA A 144 16.45 15.70 -3.17
C ALA A 144 15.64 16.93 -2.70
N THR A 145 14.57 16.68 -1.93
CA THR A 145 13.68 17.68 -1.30
C THR A 145 13.84 17.70 0.21
#